data_AF-A0A4R4ADM1-F1
#
_entry.id   AF-A0A4R4ADM1-F1
#
_cell.length_a   1.000
_cell.length_b   1.000
_cell.length_c   1.000
_cell.angle_alpha   90.00
_cell.angle_beta   90.00
_cell.angle_gamma   90.00
#
_symmetry.space_group_name_H-M   'P 1'
#
loop_
_entity.id
_entity.type
_entity.pdbx_description
1 polymer ?
#
loop_
_entity_poly.entity_id
_entity_poly.type
_entity_poly.pdbx_seq_one_letter_code
_entity_poly.pdbx_strand_id
1 'polypeptide(L)'
;MLETLADALAQPPAEQFWIGWTIVTAAALFALRWTLGRYHDLRRVTDTPTARIRSAAQGQVELQGLAAPHQAPLLAPLTGAPCLWYRYRIEERRDSGRQQRWVKVEADSSEAPFLIDDGSGQCLVDPRGAQIRCHRARVWYGPHRGAPPGTAPSAWQQLFGGARRWRMREERIEHHDLLYVLGHLETPRRGPEARDRLTRALLNRWKRDPERMRALDRNGDGEIDLDEWERARTKAARLAEHAERQLAATPPRPRVGRGPDPRLRPLIASGDEATLIDQLQWRTAAGAILTGLLVLGSALAPALRLGA
;
A
#
# COMPACT_ATOMS: atom_id res chain seq x y z
N MET A 1 -18.93 -51.32 18.98
CA MET A 1 -19.12 -49.86 19.09
C MET A 1 -17.83 -49.08 18.78
N LEU A 2 -16.67 -49.47 19.33
CA LEU A 2 -15.38 -48.89 18.95
C LEU A 2 -14.92 -49.32 17.54
N GLU A 3 -15.08 -50.59 17.16
CA GLU A 3 -14.76 -51.06 15.79
C GLU A 3 -15.63 -50.41 14.72
N THR A 4 -16.93 -50.28 14.97
CA THR A 4 -17.87 -49.58 14.06
C THR A 4 -17.58 -48.09 13.90
N LEU A 5 -17.00 -47.43 14.90
CA LEU A 5 -16.53 -46.04 14.79
C LEU A 5 -15.21 -45.94 14.03
N ALA A 6 -14.33 -46.94 14.19
CA ALA A 6 -13.08 -47.04 13.43
C ALA A 6 -13.34 -47.31 11.94
N ASP A 7 -14.29 -48.19 11.61
CA ASP A 7 -14.71 -48.48 10.23
C ASP A 7 -15.42 -47.30 9.58
N ALA A 8 -16.26 -46.56 10.33
CA ALA A 8 -16.93 -45.35 9.84
C ALA A 8 -15.94 -44.19 9.58
N LEU A 9 -14.81 -44.14 10.30
CA LEU A 9 -13.71 -43.21 10.02
C LEU A 9 -12.83 -43.68 8.85
N ALA A 10 -12.73 -44.99 8.62
CA ALA A 10 -11.97 -45.58 7.53
C ALA A 10 -12.69 -45.48 6.17
N GLN A 11 -14.01 -45.51 6.15
CA GLN A 11 -14.82 -45.34 4.93
C GLN A 11 -15.93 -44.28 5.13
N PRO A 12 -15.60 -42.99 4.94
CA PRO A 12 -16.62 -41.96 5.02
C PRO A 12 -17.70 -42.19 3.95
N PRO A 13 -18.98 -41.94 4.27
CA PRO A 13 -20.07 -42.00 3.30
C PRO A 13 -19.72 -41.13 2.09
N ALA A 14 -20.14 -41.57 0.90
CA ALA A 14 -19.70 -40.99 -0.37
C ALA A 14 -19.89 -39.47 -0.44
N GLU A 15 -20.99 -38.97 0.10
CA GLU A 15 -21.29 -37.53 0.17
C GLU A 15 -20.25 -36.74 0.97
N GLN A 16 -19.89 -37.19 2.18
CA GLN A 16 -18.93 -36.50 3.04
C GLN A 16 -17.54 -36.48 2.40
N PHE A 17 -17.16 -37.54 1.68
CA PHE A 17 -15.91 -37.59 0.95
C PHE A 17 -15.86 -36.62 -0.23
N TRP A 18 -16.91 -36.57 -1.06
CA TRP A 18 -16.96 -35.63 -2.19
C TRP A 18 -16.99 -34.18 -1.71
N ILE A 19 -17.69 -33.89 -0.60
CA ILE A 19 -17.65 -32.59 0.06
C ILE A 19 -16.22 -32.27 0.54
N GLY A 20 -15.55 -33.20 1.23
CA GLY A 20 -14.15 -33.01 1.65
C GLY A 20 -13.21 -32.78 0.47
N TRP A 21 -13.35 -33.58 -0.59
CA TRP A 21 -12.53 -33.48 -1.80
C TRP A 21 -12.72 -32.14 -2.53
N THR A 22 -13.97 -31.68 -2.67
CA THR A 22 -14.26 -30.36 -3.26
C THR A 22 -13.68 -29.22 -2.43
N ILE A 23 -13.75 -29.30 -1.09
CA ILE A 23 -13.11 -28.31 -0.20
C ILE A 23 -11.59 -28.29 -0.38
N VAL A 24 -10.94 -29.46 -0.41
CA VAL A 24 -9.49 -29.57 -0.61
C VAL A 24 -9.08 -29.04 -2.00
N THR A 25 -9.86 -29.35 -3.04
CA THR A 25 -9.62 -28.85 -4.40
C THR A 25 -9.78 -27.33 -4.47
N ALA A 26 -10.82 -26.77 -3.85
CA ALA A 26 -11.01 -25.33 -3.76
C ALA A 26 -9.87 -24.65 -2.98
N ALA A 27 -9.40 -25.27 -1.89
CA ALA A 27 -8.23 -24.81 -1.13
C ALA A 27 -6.95 -24.86 -1.97
N ALA A 28 -6.76 -25.90 -2.80
CA ALA A 28 -5.63 -26.03 -3.72
C ALA A 28 -5.62 -24.91 -4.76
N LEU A 29 -6.77 -24.62 -5.40
CA LEU A 29 -6.92 -23.53 -6.36
C LEU A 29 -6.68 -22.16 -5.72
N PHE A 30 -7.18 -21.96 -4.50
CA PHE A 30 -6.91 -20.74 -3.74
C PHE A 30 -5.43 -20.58 -3.41
N ALA A 31 -4.77 -21.64 -2.93
CA ALA A 31 -3.34 -21.66 -2.63
C ALA A 31 -2.50 -21.37 -3.88
N LEU A 32 -2.83 -21.98 -5.02
CA LEU A 32 -2.18 -21.74 -6.32
C LEU A 32 -2.31 -20.29 -6.77
N ARG A 33 -3.51 -19.72 -6.67
CA ARG A 33 -3.72 -18.30 -7.03
C ARG A 33 -2.93 -17.37 -6.10
N TRP A 34 -2.85 -17.71 -4.82
CA TRP A 34 -2.06 -16.96 -3.84
C TRP A 34 -0.55 -17.06 -4.09
N THR A 35 -0.03 -18.24 -4.44
CA THR A 35 1.39 -18.44 -4.78
C THR A 35 1.79 -17.71 -6.03
N LEU A 36 0.99 -17.79 -7.10
CA LEU A 36 1.26 -17.08 -8.35
C LEU A 36 1.35 -15.57 -8.12
N GLY A 37 0.47 -15.01 -7.29
CA GLY A 37 0.56 -13.60 -6.90
C GLY A 37 1.88 -13.25 -6.21
N ARG A 38 2.34 -14.09 -5.26
CA ARG A 38 3.63 -13.89 -4.57
C ARG A 38 4.82 -14.06 -5.50
N TYR A 39 4.73 -15.01 -6.43
CA TYR A 39 5.75 -15.27 -7.43
C TYR A 39 5.91 -14.09 -8.39
N HIS A 40 4.81 -13.48 -8.81
CA HIS A 40 4.85 -12.23 -9.57
C HIS A 40 5.47 -11.08 -8.78
N ASP A 41 5.11 -10.93 -7.49
CA ASP A 41 5.75 -9.92 -6.63
C ASP A 41 7.28 -10.15 -6.53
N LEU A 42 7.72 -11.40 -6.37
CA LEU A 42 9.13 -11.77 -6.33
C LEU A 42 9.83 -11.48 -7.65
N ARG A 43 9.25 -11.90 -8.79
CA ARG A 43 9.82 -11.63 -10.12
C ARG A 43 9.95 -10.14 -10.41
N ARG A 44 8.99 -9.32 -9.98
CA ARG A 44 9.08 -7.87 -10.15
C ARG A 44 10.29 -7.27 -9.45
N VAL A 45 10.66 -7.82 -8.29
CA VAL A 45 11.85 -7.42 -7.54
C VAL A 45 13.10 -7.97 -8.21
N THR A 46 13.15 -9.27 -8.54
CA THR A 46 14.37 -9.89 -9.10
C THR A 46 14.70 -9.49 -10.53
N ASP A 47 13.68 -9.16 -11.33
CA ASP A 47 13.84 -8.90 -12.77
C ASP A 47 14.06 -7.40 -13.06
N THR A 48 13.95 -6.51 -12.05
CA THR A 48 14.19 -5.07 -12.21
C THR A 48 15.58 -4.72 -11.68
N PRO A 49 16.53 -4.24 -12.52
CA PRO A 49 17.84 -3.84 -12.02
C PRO A 49 17.75 -2.54 -11.21
N THR A 50 18.54 -2.47 -10.13
CA THR A 50 18.70 -1.24 -9.35
C THR A 50 19.30 -0.13 -10.21
N ALA A 51 18.62 1.01 -10.29
CA ALA A 51 19.08 2.18 -11.03
C ALA A 51 19.53 3.30 -10.07
N ARG A 52 20.52 4.09 -10.49
CA ARG A 52 20.87 5.35 -9.81
C ARG A 52 19.90 6.45 -10.20
N ILE A 53 19.45 7.26 -9.25
CA ILE A 53 18.48 8.35 -9.45
C ILE A 53 18.94 9.29 -10.56
N ARG A 54 20.23 9.63 -10.62
CA ARG A 54 20.78 10.54 -11.65
C ARG A 54 20.63 10.04 -13.10
N SER A 55 20.50 8.73 -13.30
CA SER A 55 20.54 8.08 -14.62
C SER A 55 19.40 7.07 -14.83
N ALA A 56 18.41 7.05 -13.94
CA ALA A 56 17.28 6.16 -14.04
C ALA A 56 16.39 6.55 -15.23
N ALA A 57 16.02 5.56 -16.05
CA ALA A 57 15.14 5.77 -17.18
C ALA A 57 13.70 6.03 -16.73
N GLN A 58 12.92 6.74 -17.56
CA GLN A 58 11.47 6.88 -17.34
C GLN A 58 10.81 5.50 -17.43
N GLY A 59 9.87 5.20 -16.55
CA GLY A 59 9.20 3.90 -16.53
C GLY A 59 9.38 3.14 -15.22
N GLN A 60 9.23 1.82 -15.27
CA GLN A 60 9.40 0.97 -14.10
C GLN A 60 10.89 0.94 -13.69
N VAL A 61 11.17 1.30 -12.43
CA VAL A 61 12.53 1.34 -11.88
C VAL A 61 12.56 0.76 -10.47
N GLU A 62 13.74 0.29 -10.10
CA GLU A 62 14.13 0.01 -8.72
C GLU A 62 15.15 1.05 -8.25
N LEU A 63 14.90 1.65 -7.09
CA LEU A 63 15.77 2.63 -6.45
C LEU A 63 16.11 2.18 -5.03
N GLN A 64 17.35 2.44 -4.62
CA GLN A 64 17.82 2.21 -3.26
C GLN A 64 18.52 3.45 -2.73
N GLY A 65 18.27 3.80 -1.47
CA GLY A 65 18.82 5.02 -0.88
C GLY A 65 18.26 5.29 0.51
N LEU A 66 18.62 6.44 1.08
CA LEU A 66 18.20 6.85 2.41
C LEU A 66 16.92 7.69 2.34
N ALA A 67 16.01 7.47 3.29
CA ALA A 67 14.82 8.28 3.43
C ALA A 67 15.17 9.70 3.88
N ALA A 68 14.68 10.71 3.16
CA ALA A 68 14.91 12.11 3.44
C ALA A 68 13.59 12.92 3.47
N PRO A 69 13.53 14.00 4.27
CA PRO A 69 12.33 14.83 4.35
C PRO A 69 12.09 15.61 3.05
N HIS A 70 10.86 15.54 2.53
CA HIS A 70 10.41 16.46 1.48
C HIS A 70 9.91 17.79 2.06
N GLN A 71 9.21 17.69 3.20
CA GLN A 71 8.64 18.79 3.98
C GLN A 71 8.97 18.57 5.46
N ALA A 72 8.36 19.35 6.36
CA ALA A 72 8.47 19.12 7.78
C ALA A 72 8.07 17.67 8.14
N PRO A 73 8.79 16.99 9.06
CA PRO A 73 8.44 15.65 9.49
C PRO A 73 7.00 15.56 10.02
N LEU A 74 6.34 14.44 9.75
CA LEU A 74 5.05 14.11 10.34
C LEU A 74 5.26 13.61 11.77
N LEU A 75 4.21 13.72 12.58
CA LEU A 75 4.15 13.08 13.90
C LEU A 75 3.27 11.84 13.80
N ALA A 76 3.80 10.71 14.28
CA ALA A 76 3.06 9.47 14.28
C ALA A 76 1.88 9.53 15.27
N PRO A 77 0.65 9.13 14.89
CA PRO A 77 -0.53 9.42 15.70
C PRO A 77 -0.58 8.76 17.08
N LEU A 78 0.09 7.62 17.29
CA LEU A 78 0.00 6.88 18.56
C LEU A 78 1.17 7.16 19.49
N THR A 79 2.37 7.38 18.94
CA THR A 79 3.58 7.61 19.76
C THR A 79 4.06 9.06 19.75
N GLY A 80 3.56 9.89 18.84
CA GLY A 80 4.06 11.25 18.63
C GLY A 80 5.46 11.31 18.02
N ALA A 81 6.02 10.19 17.59
CA ALA A 81 7.38 10.14 17.09
C ALA A 81 7.51 10.80 15.70
N PRO A 82 8.57 11.59 15.45
CA PRO A 82 8.80 12.19 14.14
C PRO A 82 9.07 11.12 13.08
N CYS A 83 8.43 11.23 11.93
CA CYS A 83 8.52 10.27 10.83
C CYS A 83 8.26 10.94 9.47
N LEU A 84 8.65 10.25 8.40
CA LEU A 84 8.39 10.65 7.02
C LEU A 84 7.09 10.02 6.49
N TRP A 85 6.73 8.86 7.02
CA TRP A 85 5.49 8.15 6.75
C TRP A 85 5.07 7.34 7.98
N TYR A 86 3.76 7.18 8.19
CA TYR A 86 3.21 6.29 9.20
C TYR A 86 2.04 5.46 8.68
N ARG A 87 1.80 4.33 9.35
CA ARG A 87 0.54 3.58 9.34
C ARG A 87 0.25 3.06 10.72
N TYR A 88 -0.97 3.26 11.19
CA TYR A 88 -1.38 2.73 12.48
C TYR A 88 -2.69 1.98 12.40
N ARG A 89 -2.90 1.11 13.39
CA ARG A 89 -4.15 0.39 13.60
C ARG A 89 -4.41 0.23 15.09
N ILE A 90 -5.64 0.51 15.50
CA ILE A 90 -6.16 0.26 16.84
C ILE A 90 -7.26 -0.79 16.73
N GLU A 91 -7.11 -1.86 17.51
CA GLU A 91 -8.05 -2.97 17.59
C GLU A 91 -8.51 -3.18 19.03
N GLU A 92 -9.78 -3.52 19.18
CA GLU A 92 -10.38 -3.89 20.47
C GLU A 92 -10.60 -5.39 20.51
N ARG A 93 -10.24 -6.02 21.62
CA ARG A 93 -10.62 -7.40 21.92
C ARG A 93 -12.10 -7.42 22.29
N ARG A 94 -12.89 -8.14 21.49
CA ARG A 94 -14.31 -8.38 21.76
C ARG A 94 -14.55 -9.86 21.98
N ASP A 95 -15.40 -10.11 22.96
CA ASP A 95 -15.74 -11.42 23.45
C ASP A 95 -17.12 -11.76 22.90
N SER A 96 -17.25 -12.91 22.25
CA SER A 96 -18.53 -13.46 21.78
C SER A 96 -18.63 -14.91 22.23
N GLY A 97 -19.23 -15.12 23.41
CA GLY A 97 -19.30 -16.43 24.06
C GLY A 97 -17.90 -17.00 24.33
N ARG A 98 -17.59 -18.15 23.71
CA ARG A 98 -16.27 -18.80 23.82
C ARG A 98 -15.23 -18.27 22.84
N GLN A 99 -15.59 -17.38 21.92
CA GLN A 99 -14.68 -16.85 20.92
C GLN A 99 -14.20 -15.45 21.24
N GLN A 100 -12.92 -15.23 21.00
CA GLN A 100 -12.22 -13.97 21.22
C GLN A 100 -11.76 -13.46 19.87
N ARG A 101 -12.14 -12.23 19.50
CA ARG A 101 -11.71 -11.63 18.23
C ARG A 101 -11.22 -10.20 18.42
N TRP A 102 -10.17 -9.87 17.70
CA TRP A 102 -9.72 -8.49 17.54
C TRP A 102 -10.55 -7.81 16.46
N VAL A 103 -11.20 -6.72 16.82
CA VAL A 103 -12.03 -5.92 15.91
C VAL A 103 -11.31 -4.60 15.67
N LYS A 104 -11.07 -4.28 14.39
CA LYS A 104 -10.48 -3.01 13.97
C LYS A 104 -11.44 -1.87 14.33
N VAL A 105 -11.00 -0.98 15.21
CA VAL A 105 -11.75 0.21 15.62
C VAL A 105 -11.32 1.41 14.80
N GLU A 106 -10.03 1.57 14.57
CA GLU A 106 -9.46 2.72 13.87
C GLU A 106 -8.19 2.29 13.12
N ALA A 107 -7.96 2.87 11.95
CA ALA A 107 -6.73 2.69 11.20
C ALA A 107 -6.61 3.80 10.17
N ASP A 108 -5.39 4.30 9.99
CA ASP A 108 -5.06 5.27 8.96
C ASP A 108 -3.58 5.16 8.54
N SER A 109 -3.23 5.81 7.43
CA SER A 109 -1.86 5.91 6.94
C SER A 109 -1.62 7.24 6.25
N SER A 110 -0.43 7.80 6.42
CA SER A 110 -0.07 9.05 5.76
C SER A 110 0.04 8.89 4.24
N GLU A 111 -0.47 9.88 3.51
CA GLU A 111 -0.32 9.99 2.06
C GLU A 111 0.73 11.04 1.64
N ALA A 112 1.49 11.56 2.60
CA ALA A 112 2.49 12.60 2.36
C ALA A 112 3.69 12.03 1.61
N PRO A 113 4.14 12.66 0.51
CA PRO A 113 5.34 12.24 -0.18
C PRO A 113 6.60 12.59 0.63
N PHE A 114 7.63 11.78 0.48
CA PHE A 114 8.95 11.97 1.08
C PHE A 114 10.04 11.75 0.03
N LEU A 115 11.31 11.92 0.38
CA LEU A 115 12.42 11.75 -0.55
C LEU A 115 13.17 10.45 -0.31
N ILE A 116 13.74 9.92 -1.38
CA ILE A 116 14.82 8.94 -1.34
C ILE A 116 16.08 9.58 -1.93
N ASP A 117 17.21 9.39 -1.27
CA ASP A 117 18.52 9.92 -1.64
C ASP A 117 19.52 8.76 -1.77
N ASP A 118 20.01 8.50 -2.98
CA ASP A 118 20.97 7.43 -3.26
C ASP A 118 22.43 7.94 -3.31
N GLY A 119 22.66 9.18 -2.90
CA GLY A 119 23.94 9.89 -3.02
C GLY A 119 24.25 10.41 -4.42
N SER A 120 23.51 9.98 -5.45
CA SER A 120 23.61 10.48 -6.82
C SER A 120 22.57 11.55 -7.14
N GLY A 121 21.45 11.56 -6.41
CA GLY A 121 20.39 12.55 -6.51
C GLY A 121 19.22 12.23 -5.59
N GLN A 122 18.16 13.04 -5.67
CA GLN A 122 16.95 12.88 -4.86
C GLN A 122 15.74 12.61 -5.75
N CYS A 123 14.91 11.66 -5.33
CA CYS A 123 13.65 11.32 -5.98
C CYS A 123 12.49 11.46 -4.99
N LEU A 124 11.37 12.03 -5.44
CA LEU A 124 10.15 12.14 -4.66
C LEU A 124 9.41 10.80 -4.67
N VAL A 125 9.24 10.18 -3.52
CA VAL A 125 8.48 8.94 -3.34
C VAL A 125 7.04 9.29 -3.00
N ASP A 126 6.09 8.85 -3.83
CA ASP A 126 4.67 8.91 -3.53
C ASP A 126 4.17 7.59 -2.92
N PRO A 127 3.75 7.58 -1.64
CA PRO A 127 3.30 6.36 -0.97
C PRO A 127 1.89 5.90 -1.39
N ARG A 128 1.13 6.71 -2.14
CA ARG A 128 -0.28 6.42 -2.44
C ARG A 128 -0.44 5.14 -3.27
N GLY A 129 -1.23 4.21 -2.74
CA GLY A 129 -1.48 2.92 -3.38
C GLY A 129 -0.27 1.96 -3.41
N ALA A 130 0.82 2.32 -2.73
CA ALA A 130 1.99 1.47 -2.60
C ALA A 130 1.76 0.34 -1.59
N GLN A 131 2.39 -0.80 -1.84
CA GLN A 131 2.60 -1.84 -0.85
C GLN A 131 3.78 -1.40 0.01
N ILE A 132 3.52 -0.97 1.25
CA ILE A 132 4.55 -0.45 2.15
C ILE A 132 4.88 -1.48 3.22
N ARG A 133 6.17 -1.76 3.40
CA ARG A 133 6.73 -2.61 4.45
C ARG A 133 7.71 -1.82 5.30
N CYS A 134 7.46 -1.77 6.59
CA CYS A 134 8.30 -1.05 7.52
C CYS A 134 9.07 -2.02 8.42
N HIS A 135 10.37 -1.80 8.59
CA HIS A 135 11.15 -2.52 9.60
C HIS A 135 10.85 -1.98 11.01
N ARG A 136 10.57 -0.67 11.11
CA ARG A 136 10.07 -0.04 12.34
C ARG A 136 8.58 -0.28 12.50
N ALA A 137 8.24 -1.43 13.06
CA ALA A 137 6.89 -1.78 13.44
C ALA A 137 6.83 -2.04 14.96
N ARG A 138 5.91 -1.38 15.65
CA ARG A 138 5.64 -1.61 17.07
C ARG A 138 4.22 -2.13 17.23
N VAL A 139 4.06 -3.16 18.06
CA VAL A 139 2.76 -3.66 18.51
C VAL A 139 2.78 -3.67 20.03
N TRP A 140 1.77 -3.07 20.63
CA TRP A 140 1.61 -3.08 22.09
C TRP A 140 0.14 -3.17 22.46
N TYR A 141 -0.09 -3.47 23.74
CA TYR A 141 -1.42 -3.60 24.29
C TYR A 141 -1.65 -2.55 25.35
N GLY A 142 -2.90 -2.14 25.52
CA GLY A 142 -3.25 -1.15 26.52
C GLY A 142 -4.63 -1.35 27.13
N PRO A 143 -4.87 -0.67 28.26
CA PRO A 143 -6.15 -0.72 28.97
C PRO A 143 -7.26 0.09 28.28
N HIS A 144 -6.91 1.09 27.46
CA HIS A 144 -7.86 1.94 26.73
C HIS A 144 -7.38 2.24 25.31
N ARG A 145 -8.29 2.80 24.49
CA ARG A 145 -7.98 3.27 23.13
C ARG A 145 -6.83 4.29 23.16
N GLY A 146 -5.86 4.10 22.28
CA GLY A 146 -4.73 5.03 22.11
C GLY A 146 -3.75 5.10 23.29
N ALA A 147 -3.77 4.15 24.23
CA ALA A 147 -2.81 4.13 25.34
C ALA A 147 -1.35 4.11 24.82
N PRO A 148 -0.47 5.01 25.26
CA PRO A 148 0.94 4.98 24.86
C PRO A 148 1.63 3.65 25.22
N PRO A 149 2.72 3.28 24.53
CA PRO A 149 3.52 2.12 24.92
C PRO A 149 3.98 2.23 26.38
N GLY A 150 3.83 1.15 27.15
CA GLY A 150 4.23 1.12 28.57
C GLY A 150 3.18 1.65 29.55
N THR A 151 1.98 2.03 29.09
CA THR A 151 0.88 2.44 29.98
C THR A 151 0.50 1.31 30.94
N ALA A 152 0.69 1.54 32.24
CA ALA A 152 0.32 0.57 33.27
C ALA A 152 -1.22 0.52 33.42
N PRO A 153 -1.82 -0.68 33.49
CA PRO A 153 -3.24 -0.81 33.82
C PRO A 153 -3.48 -0.43 35.28
N SER A 154 -4.65 0.11 35.58
CA SER A 154 -5.09 0.28 36.97
C SER A 154 -5.28 -1.08 37.65
N ALA A 155 -5.22 -1.10 39.00
CA ALA A 155 -5.41 -2.32 39.79
C ALA A 155 -6.73 -3.03 39.46
N TRP A 156 -7.82 -2.27 39.31
CA TRP A 156 -9.12 -2.81 38.92
C TRP A 156 -9.12 -3.43 37.50
N GLN A 157 -8.43 -2.82 36.53
CA GLN A 157 -8.30 -3.37 35.18
C GLN A 157 -7.44 -4.64 35.13
N GLN A 158 -6.49 -4.77 36.05
CA GLN A 158 -5.71 -6.00 36.23
C GLN A 158 -6.58 -7.14 36.77
N LEU A 159 -7.40 -6.86 37.79
CA LEU A 159 -8.27 -7.85 38.42
C LEU A 159 -9.39 -8.34 37.49
N PHE A 160 -9.99 -7.45 36.69
CA PHE A 160 -11.14 -7.79 35.84
C PHE A 160 -10.80 -7.99 34.35
N GLY A 161 -9.53 -8.24 34.01
CA GLY A 161 -9.14 -8.65 32.66
C GLY A 161 -9.22 -7.55 31.58
N GLY A 162 -9.25 -6.28 31.98
CA GLY A 162 -9.27 -5.11 31.08
C GLY A 162 -7.90 -4.60 30.63
N ALA A 163 -6.83 -5.06 31.27
CA ALA A 163 -5.45 -4.55 31.06
C ALA A 163 -4.91 -4.68 29.62
N ARG A 164 -5.41 -5.64 28.83
CA ARG A 164 -4.96 -5.92 27.45
C ARG A 164 -6.12 -5.92 26.45
N ARG A 165 -7.15 -5.11 26.70
CA ARG A 165 -8.34 -5.05 25.83
C ARG A 165 -8.05 -4.39 24.49
N TRP A 166 -7.04 -3.52 24.42
CA TRP A 166 -6.70 -2.81 23.19
C TRP A 166 -5.37 -3.28 22.65
N ARG A 167 -5.29 -3.46 21.33
CA ARG A 167 -4.06 -3.75 20.59
C ARG A 167 -3.81 -2.60 19.63
N MET A 168 -2.63 -2.01 19.75
CA MET A 168 -2.17 -0.93 18.91
C MET A 168 -1.01 -1.42 18.08
N ARG A 169 -0.99 -1.05 16.80
CA ARG A 169 0.11 -1.27 15.89
C ARG A 169 0.45 0.05 15.24
N GLU A 170 1.73 0.40 15.24
CA GLU A 170 2.23 1.59 14.54
C GLU A 170 3.48 1.22 13.76
N GLU A 171 3.50 1.62 12.50
CA GLU A 171 4.58 1.41 11.54
C GLU A 171 5.01 2.75 11.00
N ARG A 172 6.32 2.94 10.86
CA ARG A 172 6.90 4.23 10.50
C ARG A 172 8.06 4.06 9.53
N ILE A 173 8.26 5.07 8.69
CA ILE A 173 9.52 5.32 7.98
C ILE A 173 10.11 6.57 8.61
N GLU A 174 11.32 6.46 9.16
CA GLU A 174 12.04 7.56 9.78
C GLU A 174 13.09 8.13 8.83
N HIS A 175 13.64 9.30 9.17
CA HIS A 175 14.76 9.87 8.44
C HIS A 175 15.97 8.93 8.51
N HIS A 176 16.72 8.82 7.41
CA HIS A 176 17.88 7.93 7.26
C HIS A 176 17.58 6.43 7.31
N ASP A 177 16.31 6.02 7.32
CA ASP A 177 16.00 4.61 7.07
C ASP A 177 16.45 4.24 5.65
N LEU A 178 17.11 3.09 5.51
CA LEU A 178 17.40 2.52 4.19
C LEU A 178 16.07 2.17 3.51
N LEU A 179 15.91 2.60 2.28
CA LEU A 179 14.71 2.40 1.48
C LEU A 179 15.04 1.63 0.21
N TYR A 180 14.19 0.66 -0.05
CA TYR A 180 14.02 0.00 -1.33
C TYR A 180 12.69 0.45 -1.94
N VAL A 181 12.72 1.01 -3.14
CA VAL A 181 11.54 1.52 -3.85
C VAL A 181 11.47 0.95 -5.25
N LEU A 182 10.42 0.20 -5.53
CA LEU A 182 10.09 -0.31 -6.86
C LEU A 182 8.81 0.36 -7.34
N GLY A 183 8.87 1.12 -8.43
CA GLY A 183 7.74 1.90 -8.89
C GLY A 183 7.94 2.52 -10.27
N HIS A 184 6.98 3.34 -10.69
CA HIS A 184 7.05 4.05 -11.96
C HIS A 184 7.69 5.42 -11.73
N LEU A 185 8.85 5.65 -12.36
CA LEU A 185 9.58 6.90 -12.36
C LEU A 185 9.10 7.79 -13.49
N GLU A 186 8.69 8.99 -13.12
CA GLU A 186 8.39 10.08 -14.03
C GLU A 186 9.12 11.34 -13.60
N THR A 187 9.76 12.00 -14.54
CA THR A 187 10.29 13.35 -14.34
C THR A 187 9.27 14.34 -14.92
N PRO A 188 8.75 15.27 -14.11
CA PRO A 188 7.81 16.29 -14.60
C PRO A 188 8.41 17.02 -15.81
N ARG A 189 7.74 16.91 -16.96
CA ARG A 189 8.14 17.63 -18.17
C ARG A 189 7.98 19.13 -17.95
N ARG A 190 8.93 19.92 -18.45
CA ARG A 190 8.89 21.39 -18.48
C ARG A 190 8.90 21.90 -19.90
N GLY A 191 8.46 23.13 -20.10
CA GLY A 191 8.41 23.79 -21.39
C GLY A 191 6.99 24.03 -21.90
N PRO A 192 6.86 24.49 -23.16
CA PRO A 192 5.60 24.96 -23.73
C PRO A 192 4.45 23.95 -23.63
N GLU A 193 4.72 22.67 -23.86
CA GLU A 193 3.71 21.61 -23.77
C GLU A 193 3.15 21.42 -22.35
N ALA A 194 4.00 21.57 -21.33
CA ALA A 194 3.59 21.46 -19.93
C ALA A 194 2.73 22.66 -19.52
N ARG A 195 3.11 23.86 -19.96
CA ARG A 195 2.34 25.09 -19.78
C ARG A 195 0.96 25.00 -20.42
N ASP A 196 0.88 24.47 -21.64
CA ASP A 196 -0.40 24.31 -22.35
C ASP A 196 -1.30 23.30 -21.63
N ARG A 197 -0.73 22.19 -21.12
CA ARG A 197 -1.46 21.19 -20.34
C ARG A 197 -2.00 21.79 -19.03
N LEU A 198 -1.19 22.57 -18.32
CA LEU A 198 -1.61 23.31 -17.12
C LEU A 198 -2.73 24.30 -17.43
N THR A 199 -2.60 25.05 -18.53
CA THR A 199 -3.62 26.00 -18.99
C THR A 199 -4.96 25.31 -19.22
N ARG A 200 -4.98 24.18 -19.94
CA ARG A 200 -6.18 23.38 -20.17
C ARG A 200 -6.77 22.82 -18.85
N ALA A 201 -5.93 22.36 -17.94
CA ALA A 201 -6.37 21.85 -16.63
C ALA A 201 -7.03 22.95 -15.78
N LEU A 202 -6.45 24.17 -15.76
CA LEU A 202 -7.04 25.33 -15.09
C LEU A 202 -8.41 25.69 -15.68
N LEU A 203 -8.52 25.76 -17.00
CA LEU A 203 -9.79 26.04 -17.69
C LEU A 203 -10.85 24.97 -17.39
N ASN A 204 -10.48 23.70 -17.43
CA ASN A 204 -11.40 22.61 -17.08
C ASN A 204 -11.86 22.68 -15.61
N ARG A 205 -10.98 23.08 -14.69
CA ARG A 205 -11.34 23.29 -13.28
C ARG A 205 -12.29 24.47 -13.12
N TRP A 206 -12.04 25.58 -13.83
CA TRP A 206 -12.90 26.77 -13.79
C TRP A 206 -14.28 26.48 -14.36
N LYS A 207 -14.38 25.73 -15.46
CA LYS A 207 -15.67 25.28 -16.02
C LYS A 207 -16.52 24.45 -15.05
N ARG A 208 -15.89 23.73 -14.12
CA ARG A 208 -16.58 22.89 -13.12
C ARG A 208 -17.01 23.67 -11.87
N ASP A 209 -16.58 24.91 -11.73
CA ASP A 209 -16.82 25.75 -10.56
C ASP A 209 -17.80 26.88 -10.93
N PRO A 210 -19.09 26.79 -10.51
CA PRO A 210 -20.13 27.74 -10.89
C PRO A 210 -19.83 29.18 -10.45
N GLU A 211 -19.17 29.36 -9.30
CA GLU A 211 -18.82 30.68 -8.80
C GLU A 211 -17.73 31.33 -9.66
N ARG A 212 -16.75 30.53 -10.11
CA ARG A 212 -15.71 31.02 -11.04
C ARG A 212 -16.26 31.32 -12.42
N MET A 213 -17.24 30.56 -12.90
CA MET A 213 -17.92 30.85 -14.16
C MET A 213 -18.69 32.17 -14.08
N ARG A 214 -19.40 32.43 -12.98
CA ARG A 214 -20.05 33.73 -12.73
C ARG A 214 -19.06 34.89 -12.59
N ALA A 215 -17.86 34.64 -12.05
CA ALA A 215 -16.82 35.66 -11.96
C ALA A 215 -16.11 35.94 -13.31
N LEU A 216 -16.37 35.12 -14.33
CA LEU A 216 -15.86 35.30 -15.69
C LEU A 216 -16.87 36.08 -16.57
N ASP A 217 -18.16 35.92 -16.28
CA ASP A 217 -19.27 36.70 -16.83
C ASP A 217 -19.22 38.14 -16.28
N ARG A 218 -18.86 39.08 -17.15
CA ARG A 218 -18.59 40.48 -16.77
C ARG A 218 -19.75 41.40 -17.12
N ASN A 219 -20.50 41.08 -18.18
CA ASN A 219 -21.68 41.83 -18.58
C ASN A 219 -22.93 41.41 -17.77
N GLY A 220 -22.86 40.29 -17.04
CA GLY A 220 -23.89 39.81 -16.13
C GLY A 220 -25.10 39.21 -16.85
N ASP A 221 -24.94 38.77 -18.10
CA ASP A 221 -26.03 38.26 -18.93
C ASP A 221 -26.30 36.75 -18.70
N GLY A 222 -25.45 36.07 -17.93
CA GLY A 222 -25.59 34.66 -17.59
C GLY A 222 -25.01 33.70 -18.63
N GLU A 223 -24.46 34.18 -19.74
CA GLU A 223 -23.80 33.39 -20.78
C GLU A 223 -22.35 33.85 -20.98
N ILE A 224 -21.40 32.91 -21.15
CA ILE A 224 -20.01 33.29 -21.41
C ILE A 224 -19.78 33.41 -22.92
N ASP A 225 -19.57 34.62 -23.39
CA ASP A 225 -19.26 34.91 -24.78
C ASP A 225 -17.81 34.55 -25.17
N LEU A 226 -17.48 34.72 -26.45
CA LEU A 226 -16.16 34.38 -26.98
C LEU A 226 -15.05 35.25 -26.37
N ASP A 227 -15.31 36.53 -26.12
CA ASP A 227 -14.31 37.50 -25.63
C ASP A 227 -14.01 37.28 -24.14
N GLU A 228 -15.03 37.01 -23.34
CA GLU A 228 -14.92 36.60 -21.94
C GLU A 228 -14.15 35.29 -21.81
N TRP A 229 -14.41 34.35 -22.72
CA TRP A 229 -13.67 33.09 -22.78
C TRP A 229 -12.20 33.26 -23.20
N GLU A 230 -11.90 34.14 -24.17
CA GLU A 230 -10.52 34.47 -24.54
C GLU A 230 -9.74 35.17 -23.41
N ARG A 231 -10.41 36.06 -22.67
CA ARG A 231 -9.86 36.67 -21.45
C ARG A 231 -9.57 35.60 -20.39
N ALA A 232 -10.46 34.64 -20.18
CA ALA A 232 -10.25 33.50 -19.31
C ALA A 232 -9.02 32.69 -19.73
N ARG A 233 -8.91 32.35 -21.03
CA ARG A 233 -7.79 31.61 -21.59
C ARG A 233 -6.47 32.34 -21.40
N THR A 234 -6.45 33.65 -21.63
CA THR A 234 -5.27 34.50 -21.45
C THR A 234 -4.84 34.56 -19.98
N LYS A 235 -5.80 34.71 -19.05
CA LYS A 235 -5.54 34.69 -17.61
C LYS A 235 -5.00 33.34 -17.15
N ALA A 236 -5.59 32.24 -17.63
CA ALA A 236 -5.12 30.88 -17.35
C ALA A 236 -3.70 30.64 -17.88
N ALA A 237 -3.39 31.11 -19.09
CA ALA A 237 -2.06 31.00 -19.69
C ALA A 237 -1.00 31.75 -18.87
N ARG A 238 -1.28 33.00 -18.45
CA ARG A 238 -0.38 33.77 -17.58
C ARG A 238 -0.15 33.11 -16.22
N LEU A 239 -1.21 32.56 -15.61
CA LEU A 239 -1.09 31.83 -14.35
C LEU A 239 -0.24 30.56 -14.50
N ALA A 240 -0.45 29.82 -15.59
CA ALA A 240 0.35 28.63 -15.90
C ALA A 240 1.83 28.99 -16.13
N GLU A 241 2.10 30.09 -16.84
CA GLU A 241 3.46 30.59 -17.05
C GLU A 241 4.10 31.04 -15.74
N HIS A 242 3.40 31.77 -14.88
CA HIS A 242 3.94 32.19 -13.59
C HIS A 242 4.26 30.99 -12.69
N ALA A 243 3.36 30.00 -12.64
CA ALA A 243 3.59 28.75 -11.94
C ALA A 243 4.80 27.97 -12.51
N GLU A 244 4.94 27.92 -13.84
CA GLU A 244 6.09 27.28 -14.48
C GLU A 244 7.39 28.00 -14.15
N ARG A 245 7.42 29.35 -14.19
CA ARG A 245 8.62 30.14 -13.85
C ARG A 245 9.07 29.92 -12.40
N GLN A 246 8.12 29.85 -11.46
CA GLN A 246 8.42 29.51 -10.06
C GLN A 246 9.03 28.10 -9.94
N LEU A 247 8.52 27.14 -10.71
CA LEU A 247 9.06 25.78 -10.76
C LEU A 247 10.41 25.71 -11.48
N ALA A 248 10.63 26.52 -12.52
CA ALA A 248 11.82 26.51 -13.37
C ALA A 248 13.11 26.81 -12.60
N ALA A 249 13.02 27.59 -11.51
CA ALA A 249 14.15 27.97 -10.66
C ALA A 249 14.80 26.77 -9.92
N THR A 250 14.09 25.66 -9.74
CA THR A 250 14.62 24.41 -9.14
C THR A 250 14.63 23.34 -10.22
N PRO A 251 15.65 22.50 -10.44
CA PRO A 251 15.58 21.42 -11.43
C PRO A 251 14.37 20.49 -11.18
N PRO A 252 13.74 19.94 -12.25
CA PRO A 252 12.59 19.06 -12.08
C PRO A 252 13.00 17.82 -11.29
N ARG A 253 12.43 17.67 -10.10
CA ARG A 253 12.70 16.51 -9.25
C ARG A 253 11.95 15.30 -9.82
N PRO A 254 12.63 14.17 -10.07
CA PRO A 254 11.94 12.95 -10.48
C PRO A 254 11.02 12.46 -9.37
N ARG A 255 9.93 11.79 -9.74
CA ARG A 255 8.97 11.20 -8.83
C ARG A 255 8.82 9.72 -9.14
N VAL A 256 8.87 8.89 -8.12
CA VAL A 256 8.54 7.47 -8.19
C VAL A 256 7.24 7.20 -7.45
N GLY A 257 6.34 6.46 -8.08
CA GLY A 257 5.04 6.15 -7.51
C GLY A 257 4.23 5.24 -8.41
N ARG A 258 2.91 5.40 -8.36
CA ARG A 258 1.98 4.62 -9.17
C ARG A 258 2.08 5.05 -10.65
N GLY A 259 2.33 4.08 -11.52
CA GLY A 259 2.36 4.28 -12.96
C GLY A 259 0.98 4.18 -13.63
N PRO A 260 0.94 4.25 -14.97
CA PRO A 260 -0.29 4.14 -15.76
C PRO A 260 -0.91 2.73 -15.71
N ASP A 261 -0.11 1.68 -15.51
CA ASP A 261 -0.63 0.31 -15.35
C ASP A 261 -1.18 0.11 -13.92
N PRO A 262 -2.50 -0.08 -13.74
CA PRO A 262 -3.09 -0.28 -12.42
C PRO A 262 -2.69 -1.60 -11.74
N ARG A 263 -2.14 -2.58 -12.48
CA ARG A 263 -1.68 -3.86 -11.95
C ARG A 263 -0.33 -3.73 -11.23
N LEU A 264 0.51 -2.80 -11.66
CA LEU A 264 1.84 -2.55 -11.11
C LEU A 264 1.75 -1.61 -9.90
N ARG A 265 1.41 -2.18 -8.74
CA ARG A 265 1.45 -1.44 -7.47
C ARG A 265 2.89 -1.13 -7.10
N PRO A 266 3.22 0.10 -6.67
CA PRO A 266 4.54 0.40 -6.13
C PRO A 266 4.82 -0.46 -4.90
N LEU A 267 6.07 -0.80 -4.67
CA LEU A 267 6.55 -1.47 -3.46
C LEU A 267 7.56 -0.55 -2.80
N ILE A 268 7.33 -0.23 -1.52
CA ILE A 268 8.24 0.56 -0.70
C ILE A 268 8.58 -0.31 0.51
N ALA A 269 9.85 -0.59 0.73
CA ALA A 269 10.31 -1.31 1.90
C ALA A 269 11.37 -0.47 2.60
N SER A 270 11.21 -0.24 3.91
CA SER A 270 12.29 0.27 4.74
C SER A 270 13.03 -0.89 5.38
N GLY A 271 14.36 -0.87 5.36
CA GLY A 271 15.22 -1.95 5.86
C GLY A 271 16.13 -2.49 4.75
N ASP A 272 16.80 -3.60 5.05
CA ASP A 272 17.73 -4.26 4.12
C ASP A 272 16.98 -5.03 3.02
N GLU A 273 17.39 -4.85 1.77
CA GLU A 273 16.84 -5.53 0.59
C GLU A 273 16.93 -7.05 0.73
N ALA A 274 18.04 -7.58 1.25
CA ALA A 274 18.22 -9.02 1.40
C ALA A 274 17.11 -9.63 2.25
N THR A 275 16.71 -8.94 3.33
CA THR A 275 15.61 -9.40 4.19
C THR A 275 14.25 -9.38 3.49
N LEU A 276 14.04 -8.46 2.54
CA LEU A 276 12.82 -8.40 1.73
C LEU A 276 12.79 -9.57 0.74
N ILE A 277 13.89 -9.81 0.02
CA ILE A 277 14.01 -10.88 -0.96
C ILE A 277 13.83 -12.24 -0.28
N ASP A 278 14.52 -12.50 0.82
CA ASP A 278 14.40 -13.75 1.58
C ASP A 278 12.97 -14.02 2.05
N GLN A 279 12.29 -12.99 2.57
CA GLN A 279 10.89 -13.10 2.98
C GLN A 279 9.95 -13.40 1.80
N LEU A 280 10.22 -12.83 0.61
CA LEU A 280 9.43 -13.10 -0.58
C LEU A 280 9.69 -14.52 -1.08
N GLN A 281 10.95 -14.95 -1.16
CA GLN A 281 11.36 -16.29 -1.58
C GLN A 281 10.76 -17.35 -0.67
N TRP A 282 10.89 -17.23 0.65
CA TRP A 282 10.29 -18.18 1.58
C TRP A 282 8.77 -18.22 1.40
N ARG A 283 8.06 -17.08 1.33
CA ARG A 283 6.60 -17.10 1.14
C ARG A 283 6.17 -17.76 -0.18
N THR A 284 6.94 -17.60 -1.24
CA THR A 284 6.69 -18.30 -2.51
C THR A 284 6.92 -19.81 -2.38
N ALA A 285 8.02 -20.23 -1.76
CA ALA A 285 8.32 -21.64 -1.54
C ALA A 285 7.30 -22.30 -0.61
N ALA A 286 6.91 -21.65 0.49
CA ALA A 286 5.88 -22.10 1.44
C ALA A 286 4.57 -22.44 0.74
N GLY A 287 4.10 -21.47 -0.07
CA GLY A 287 2.86 -21.66 -0.78
C GLY A 287 2.99 -22.69 -1.90
N ALA A 288 4.14 -22.79 -2.58
CA ALA A 288 4.38 -23.81 -3.61
C ALA A 288 4.32 -25.21 -3.01
N ILE A 289 4.95 -25.43 -1.85
CA ILE A 289 4.89 -26.68 -1.08
C ILE A 289 3.44 -26.97 -0.68
N LEU A 290 2.73 -26.01 -0.08
CA LEU A 290 1.34 -26.18 0.33
C LEU A 290 0.42 -26.53 -0.84
N THR A 291 0.57 -25.82 -1.96
CA THR A 291 -0.18 -26.09 -3.20
C THR A 291 0.13 -27.51 -3.71
N GLY A 292 1.40 -27.91 -3.73
CA GLY A 292 1.82 -29.25 -4.14
C GLY A 292 1.20 -30.34 -3.28
N LEU A 293 1.20 -30.17 -1.95
CA LEU A 293 0.58 -31.11 -1.01
C LEU A 293 -0.94 -31.22 -1.21
N LEU A 294 -1.64 -30.09 -1.39
CA LEU A 294 -3.09 -30.08 -1.61
C LEU A 294 -3.48 -30.70 -2.96
N VAL A 295 -2.71 -30.42 -4.02
CA VAL A 295 -2.92 -31.03 -5.35
C VAL A 295 -2.69 -32.53 -5.29
N LEU A 296 -1.58 -32.97 -4.68
CA LEU A 296 -1.28 -34.39 -4.51
C LEU A 296 -2.39 -35.12 -3.73
N GLY A 297 -2.85 -34.51 -2.61
CA GLY A 297 -3.97 -35.05 -1.83
C GLY A 297 -5.27 -35.12 -2.63
N SER A 298 -5.59 -34.09 -3.41
CA SER A 298 -6.79 -34.06 -4.27
C SER A 298 -6.73 -35.09 -5.40
N ALA A 299 -5.53 -35.40 -5.93
CA ALA A 299 -5.35 -36.35 -7.02
C ALA A 299 -5.37 -37.81 -6.53
N LEU A 300 -4.74 -38.10 -5.39
CA LEU A 300 -4.63 -39.47 -4.85
C LEU A 300 -5.92 -39.95 -4.18
N ALA A 301 -6.66 -39.06 -3.51
CA ALA A 301 -7.87 -39.43 -2.76
C ALA A 301 -8.94 -40.18 -3.61
N PRO A 302 -9.35 -39.70 -4.80
CA PRO A 302 -10.33 -40.42 -5.62
C PRO A 302 -9.75 -41.69 -6.25
N ALA A 303 -8.46 -41.72 -6.60
CA ALA A 303 -7.80 -42.91 -7.16
C ALA A 303 -7.76 -44.07 -6.15
N LEU A 304 -7.44 -43.77 -4.89
CA LEU A 304 -7.45 -44.75 -3.80
C LEU A 304 -8.87 -45.23 -3.44
N ARG A 305 -9.88 -44.37 -3.58
CA ARG A 305 -11.28 -44.73 -3.28
C ARG A 305 -11.96 -45.54 -4.39
N LEU A 306 -11.58 -45.31 -5.66
CA LEU A 306 -12.15 -46.03 -6.82
C LEU A 306 -11.40 -47.33 -7.13
N GLY A 307 -10.15 -47.47 -6.65
CA GLY A 307 -9.33 -48.67 -6.79
C GLY A 307 -9.38 -49.63 -5.59
N ALA A 308 -10.10 -49.27 -4.53
CA ALA A 308 -10.41 -50.10 -3.37
C ALA A 308 -11.87 -50.56 -3.42
#